data_AF-A0A2B1DBK8-F1
#
_entry.id   AF-A0A2B1DBK8-F1
#
_cell.length_a   1.000
_cell.length_b   1.000
_cell.length_c   1.000
_cell.angle_alpha   90.00
_cell.angle_beta   90.00
_cell.angle_gamma   90.00
#
_symmetry.space_group_name_H-M   'P 1'
#
loop_
_entity.id
_entity.type
_entity.pdbx_description
1 polymer ?
#
loop_
_entity_poly.entity_id
_entity_poly.type
_entity_poly.pdbx_seq_one_letter_code
_entity_poly.pdbx_strand_id
1 'polypeptide(L)'
;MNPNPNVKYPIEGNQSVHFIKNTITKSNILVGDYSYYDAKQGETLEDRVLYHYEFIGDRLVIGKFCCIASGVTFIMNGANHRMDGFSAYPFNIFGNGWEKFTPDLSDLPYKGDTVIGNDVWIGMDTTIMPGIKIGDGAIIAAKSVVTKDVAPYTIVGGNPANKIKERFSNAIIEELLQIQWWHFDIEKITENIDAIVRGDIELLRS
;
A
#
# COMPACT_ATOMS: atom_id res chain seq x y z
N MET A 1 -6.76 -24.41 13.66
CA MET A 1 -5.48 -23.75 13.95
C MET A 1 -5.43 -22.49 13.13
N ASN A 2 -5.22 -21.34 13.77
CA ASN A 2 -5.17 -20.04 13.09
C ASN A 2 -3.77 -19.85 12.46
N PRO A 3 -3.64 -19.18 11.31
CA PRO A 3 -2.34 -18.90 10.72
C PRO A 3 -1.52 -17.98 11.64
N ASN A 4 -0.25 -18.33 11.87
CA ASN A 4 0.68 -17.51 12.65
C ASN A 4 1.12 -16.29 11.81
N PRO A 5 0.80 -15.05 12.20
CA PRO A 5 1.15 -13.86 11.41
C PRO A 5 2.64 -13.53 11.43
N ASN A 6 3.44 -14.17 12.30
CA ASN A 6 4.87 -13.87 12.48
C ASN A 6 5.80 -14.77 11.65
N VAL A 7 5.27 -15.65 10.79
CA VAL A 7 6.10 -16.44 9.87
C VAL A 7 6.35 -15.66 8.58
N LYS A 8 7.56 -15.78 8.03
CA LYS A 8 7.89 -15.17 6.74
C LYS A 8 7.08 -15.80 5.60
N TYR A 9 7.12 -17.13 5.48
CA TYR A 9 6.45 -17.90 4.44
C TYR A 9 5.30 -18.70 5.07
N PRO A 10 4.04 -18.25 4.94
CA PRO A 10 2.91 -18.89 5.62
C PRO A 10 2.40 -20.15 4.91
N ILE A 11 2.83 -20.42 3.68
CA ILE A 11 2.39 -21.56 2.88
C ILE A 11 3.56 -22.55 2.74
N GLU A 12 3.37 -23.77 3.24
CA GLU A 12 4.39 -24.81 3.17
C GLU A 12 4.80 -25.11 1.71
N GLY A 13 6.11 -25.13 1.45
CA GLY A 13 6.67 -25.34 0.11
C GLY A 13 6.61 -24.15 -0.84
N ASN A 14 6.00 -23.02 -0.46
CA ASN A 14 5.93 -21.80 -1.28
C ASN A 14 6.85 -20.71 -0.73
N GLN A 15 7.80 -20.25 -1.54
CA GLN A 15 8.74 -19.18 -1.20
C GLN A 15 8.45 -17.86 -1.94
N SER A 16 7.37 -17.79 -2.72
CA SER A 16 6.91 -16.59 -3.40
C SER A 16 6.02 -15.75 -2.50
N VAL A 17 5.01 -16.36 -1.90
CA VAL A 17 4.05 -15.69 -1.02
C VAL A 17 4.65 -15.54 0.37
N HIS A 18 4.77 -14.30 0.84
CA HIS A 18 5.27 -14.02 2.18
C HIS A 18 4.47 -12.91 2.87
N PHE A 19 4.38 -12.99 4.19
CA PHE A 19 3.84 -11.90 4.99
C PHE A 19 4.83 -10.74 5.01
N ILE A 20 4.36 -9.58 4.56
CA ILE A 20 5.20 -8.41 4.30
C ILE A 20 5.83 -7.92 5.60
N LYS A 21 5.06 -7.85 6.69
CA LYS A 21 5.54 -7.39 8.00
C LYS A 21 6.84 -8.07 8.43
N ASN A 22 7.02 -9.35 8.09
CA ASN A 22 8.16 -10.16 8.51
C ASN A 22 9.36 -10.06 7.56
N THR A 23 9.28 -9.20 6.53
CA THR A 23 10.38 -8.91 5.59
C THR A 23 10.80 -7.45 5.58
N ILE A 24 10.12 -6.58 6.32
CA ILE A 24 10.47 -5.16 6.45
C ILE A 24 11.67 -4.99 7.39
N THR A 25 12.62 -4.18 6.97
CA THR A 25 13.79 -3.77 7.78
C THR A 25 13.79 -2.27 8.08
N LYS A 26 13.14 -1.46 7.24
CA LYS A 26 13.04 0.00 7.42
C LYS A 26 11.99 0.39 8.46
N SER A 27 12.35 1.30 9.37
CA SER A 27 11.47 1.77 10.46
C SER A 27 10.30 2.65 9.99
N ASN A 28 10.42 3.28 8.81
CA ASN A 28 9.39 4.13 8.21
C ASN A 28 8.48 3.37 7.21
N ILE A 29 8.54 2.03 7.22
CA ILE A 29 7.57 1.15 6.57
C ILE A 29 6.82 0.39 7.66
N LEU A 30 5.51 0.57 7.73
CA LEU A 30 4.65 -0.02 8.76
C LEU A 30 3.61 -0.90 8.07
N VAL A 31 3.54 -2.18 8.45
CA VAL A 31 2.66 -3.14 7.78
C VAL A 31 1.88 -3.98 8.80
N GLY A 32 0.57 -4.04 8.60
CA GLY A 32 -0.34 -4.84 9.40
C GLY A 32 -0.16 -6.35 9.21
N ASP A 33 -0.59 -7.12 10.21
CA ASP A 33 -0.60 -8.58 10.14
C ASP A 33 -1.40 -9.11 8.94
N TYR A 34 -1.02 -10.30 8.48
CA TYR A 34 -1.66 -11.06 7.39
C TYR A 34 -1.61 -10.43 5.99
N SER A 35 -1.17 -9.18 5.85
CA SER A 35 -0.90 -8.59 4.55
C SER A 35 0.29 -9.28 3.88
N TYR A 36 0.08 -9.75 2.66
CA TYR A 36 1.06 -10.56 1.93
C TYR A 36 1.46 -9.93 0.60
N TYR A 37 2.67 -10.28 0.16
CA TYR A 37 3.17 -10.00 -1.18
C TYR A 37 3.45 -11.33 -1.89
N ASP A 38 3.04 -11.43 -3.15
CA ASP A 38 3.29 -12.58 -4.02
C ASP A 38 4.44 -12.28 -4.97
N ALA A 39 5.65 -12.70 -4.60
CA ALA A 39 6.87 -12.38 -5.33
C ALA A 39 7.09 -13.29 -6.55
N LYS A 40 7.49 -12.71 -7.68
CA LYS A 40 7.78 -13.47 -8.89
C LYS A 40 9.17 -14.11 -8.89
N GLN A 41 10.15 -13.46 -8.27
CA GLN A 41 11.57 -13.87 -8.28
C GLN A 41 12.18 -13.87 -6.87
N GLY A 42 11.35 -14.03 -5.84
CA GLY A 42 11.78 -14.07 -4.43
C GLY A 42 12.14 -12.69 -3.85
N GLU A 43 11.92 -11.61 -4.59
CA GLU A 43 12.05 -10.26 -4.08
C GLU A 43 11.02 -9.97 -2.97
N THR A 44 11.36 -9.06 -2.07
CA THR A 44 10.44 -8.61 -1.03
C THR A 44 9.64 -7.38 -1.48
N LEU A 45 8.60 -7.02 -0.73
CA LEU A 45 7.91 -5.75 -0.97
C LEU A 45 8.86 -4.55 -0.76
N GLU A 46 9.79 -4.62 0.20
CA GLU A 46 10.72 -3.52 0.49
C GLU A 46 11.60 -3.19 -0.73
N ASP A 47 11.96 -4.19 -1.54
CA ASP A 47 12.67 -4.01 -2.83
C ASP A 47 11.84 -3.24 -3.87
N ARG A 48 10.53 -3.11 -3.65
CA ARG A 48 9.58 -2.37 -4.50
C ARG A 48 9.21 -1.00 -3.96
N VAL A 49 9.81 -0.57 -2.85
CA VAL A 49 9.62 0.77 -2.26
C VAL A 49 10.78 1.67 -2.70
N LEU A 50 10.52 2.48 -3.72
CA LEU A 50 11.54 3.26 -4.42
C LEU A 50 11.59 4.71 -3.91
N TYR A 51 12.80 5.30 -3.96
CA TYR A 51 13.05 6.69 -3.59
C TYR A 51 12.65 7.05 -2.14
N HIS A 52 12.72 6.05 -1.25
CA HIS A 52 12.34 6.18 0.15
C HIS A 52 13.57 6.41 1.02
N TYR A 53 13.86 7.69 1.26
CA TYR A 53 15.04 8.15 1.99
C TYR A 53 14.67 8.61 3.40
N GLU A 54 15.41 8.17 4.41
CA GLU A 54 15.11 8.48 5.83
C GLU A 54 15.05 9.98 6.12
N PHE A 55 15.92 10.78 5.47
CA PHE A 55 15.98 12.22 5.69
C PHE A 55 14.74 12.99 5.18
N ILE A 56 13.92 12.37 4.31
CA ILE A 56 12.64 12.96 3.86
C ILE A 56 11.56 12.75 4.93
N GLY A 57 11.63 11.64 5.65
CA GLY A 57 10.74 11.34 6.77
C GLY A 57 9.33 10.89 6.38
N ASP A 58 9.04 10.68 5.10
CA ASP A 58 7.76 10.10 4.67
C ASP A 58 7.68 8.62 5.04
N ARG A 59 6.45 8.14 5.24
CA ARG A 59 6.16 6.76 5.63
C ARG A 59 5.35 6.04 4.56
N LEU A 60 5.57 4.73 4.47
CA LEU A 60 4.65 3.81 3.82
C LEU A 60 3.89 3.05 4.91
N VAL A 61 2.57 3.17 4.95
CA VAL A 61 1.72 2.47 5.90
C VAL A 61 0.79 1.55 5.13
N ILE A 62 0.75 0.27 5.48
CA ILE A 62 -0.14 -0.73 4.89
C ILE A 62 -0.93 -1.41 6.01
N GLY A 63 -2.26 -1.47 5.87
CA GLY A 63 -3.14 -2.13 6.82
C GLY A 63 -2.98 -3.65 6.85
N LYS A 64 -3.93 -4.31 7.50
CA LYS A 64 -4.02 -5.77 7.64
C LYS A 64 -4.76 -6.41 6.47
N PHE A 65 -4.52 -7.70 6.24
CA PHE A 65 -5.24 -8.52 5.26
C PHE A 65 -5.21 -7.99 3.81
N CYS A 66 -4.16 -7.26 3.44
CA CYS A 66 -3.99 -6.78 2.06
C CYS A 66 -3.39 -7.87 1.16
N CYS A 67 -3.85 -7.89 -0.09
CA CYS A 67 -3.36 -8.77 -1.15
C CYS A 67 -2.52 -7.94 -2.13
N ILE A 68 -1.19 -8.05 -2.08
CA ILE A 68 -0.30 -7.30 -2.98
C ILE A 68 0.33 -8.25 -3.99
N ALA A 69 -0.07 -8.12 -5.26
CA ALA A 69 0.45 -8.96 -6.33
C ALA A 69 1.86 -8.56 -6.76
N SER A 70 2.56 -9.49 -7.44
CA SER A 70 3.90 -9.28 -8.00
C SER A 70 4.02 -7.95 -8.76
N GLY A 71 5.17 -7.30 -8.62
CA GLY A 71 5.58 -6.14 -9.41
C GLY A 71 4.92 -4.82 -8.99
N VAL A 72 4.02 -4.83 -8.01
CA VAL A 72 3.51 -3.60 -7.40
C VAL A 72 4.68 -2.76 -6.89
N THR A 73 4.70 -1.48 -7.23
CA THR A 73 5.78 -0.53 -6.91
C THR A 73 5.23 0.70 -6.20
N PHE A 74 5.91 1.12 -5.13
CA PHE A 74 5.60 2.35 -4.40
C PHE A 74 6.67 3.39 -4.73
N ILE A 75 6.25 4.53 -5.27
CA ILE A 75 7.11 5.69 -5.49
C ILE A 75 6.95 6.60 -4.29
N MET A 76 8.04 6.84 -3.56
CA MET A 76 8.05 7.71 -2.38
C MET A 76 8.54 9.12 -2.73
N ASN A 77 8.51 10.05 -1.78
CA ASN A 77 8.68 11.48 -2.05
C ASN A 77 10.08 11.86 -2.58
N GLY A 78 11.10 11.03 -2.39
CA GLY A 78 12.45 11.26 -2.91
C GLY A 78 12.55 11.23 -4.44
N ALA A 79 11.49 10.83 -5.15
CA ALA A 79 11.42 10.88 -6.60
C ALA A 79 11.13 12.29 -7.14
N ASN A 80 10.64 13.21 -6.28
CA ASN A 80 10.20 14.54 -6.71
C ASN A 80 11.37 15.51 -6.78
N HIS A 81 11.55 16.13 -7.94
CA HIS A 81 12.53 17.19 -8.13
C HIS A 81 11.96 18.55 -7.73
N ARG A 82 12.83 19.52 -7.42
CA ARG A 82 12.48 20.94 -7.31
C ARG A 82 11.88 21.44 -8.64
N MET A 83 10.81 22.25 -8.59
CA MET A 83 10.03 22.66 -9.77
C MET A 83 9.68 24.17 -9.84
N ASP A 84 10.16 24.98 -8.90
CA ASP A 84 9.90 26.43 -8.85
C ASP A 84 10.75 27.23 -9.84
N GLY A 85 11.90 26.68 -10.25
CA GLY A 85 12.82 27.30 -11.21
C GLY A 85 12.57 26.91 -12.68
N PHE A 86 13.47 27.35 -13.56
CA PHE A 86 13.44 26.99 -14.99
C PHE A 86 13.90 25.56 -15.30
N SER A 87 14.47 24.86 -14.31
CA SER A 87 15.06 23.53 -14.49
C SER A 87 14.69 22.63 -13.33
N ALA A 88 14.39 21.37 -13.65
CA ALA A 88 14.26 20.29 -12.67
C ALA A 88 15.58 19.51 -12.49
N TYR A 89 16.68 19.90 -13.16
CA TYR A 89 17.95 19.17 -13.11
C TYR A 89 18.60 19.26 -11.71
N PRO A 90 18.96 18.14 -11.06
CA PRO A 90 19.53 18.15 -9.72
C PRO A 90 21.03 18.44 -9.78
N PHE A 91 21.44 19.67 -10.08
CA PHE A 91 22.86 20.03 -10.18
C PHE A 91 23.68 19.59 -8.95
N ASN A 92 23.08 19.73 -7.76
CA ASN A 92 23.75 19.50 -6.48
C ASN A 92 24.30 18.09 -6.30
N ILE A 93 23.73 17.06 -6.95
CA ILE A 93 24.16 15.67 -6.74
C ILE A 93 25.46 15.30 -7.49
N PHE A 94 25.96 16.16 -8.39
CA PHE A 94 27.15 15.88 -9.22
C PHE A 94 28.45 16.51 -8.68
N GLY A 95 28.38 17.23 -7.54
CA GLY A 95 29.53 17.81 -6.87
C GLY A 95 30.22 18.93 -7.67
N ASN A 96 31.54 19.09 -7.46
CA ASN A 96 32.40 20.08 -8.14
C ASN A 96 31.96 21.54 -7.94
N GLY A 97 31.49 21.87 -6.74
CA GLY A 97 30.99 23.19 -6.39
C GLY A 97 29.51 23.40 -6.71
N TRP A 98 28.82 22.41 -7.28
CA TRP A 98 27.36 22.45 -7.44
C TRP A 98 26.61 22.01 -6.18
N GLU A 99 27.26 21.28 -5.26
CA GLU A 99 26.70 20.88 -3.97
C GLU A 99 26.24 22.06 -3.11
N LYS A 100 26.79 23.26 -3.34
CA LYS A 100 26.36 24.52 -2.69
C LYS A 100 24.94 24.95 -3.03
N PHE A 101 24.33 24.35 -4.06
CA PHE A 101 22.95 24.58 -4.49
C PHE A 101 22.02 23.43 -4.08
N THR A 102 22.40 22.67 -3.04
CA THR A 102 21.52 21.65 -2.46
C THR A 102 20.23 22.32 -1.98
N PRO A 103 19.05 21.85 -2.44
CA PRO A 103 17.78 22.41 -2.00
C PRO A 103 17.53 22.12 -0.52
N ASP A 104 16.86 23.04 0.17
CA ASP A 104 16.24 22.72 1.45
C ASP A 104 15.08 21.76 1.22
N LEU A 105 14.72 20.97 2.24
CA LEU A 105 13.57 20.05 2.12
C LEU A 105 12.26 20.79 1.78
N SER A 106 12.11 22.03 2.24
CA SER A 106 10.96 22.88 1.91
C SER A 106 10.88 23.28 0.44
N ASP A 107 11.98 23.20 -0.30
CA ASP A 107 12.01 23.51 -1.73
C ASP A 107 11.55 22.31 -2.59
N LEU A 108 11.46 21.12 -1.99
CA LEU A 108 11.07 19.89 -2.68
C LEU A 108 9.56 19.66 -2.55
N PRO A 109 8.87 19.28 -3.65
CA PRO A 109 7.47 18.90 -3.59
C PRO A 109 7.25 17.69 -2.67
N TYR A 110 6.60 17.93 -1.54
CA TYR A 110 6.23 16.89 -0.58
C TYR A 110 4.73 16.57 -0.68
N LYS A 111 4.40 15.29 -0.86
CA LYS A 111 3.04 14.77 -1.02
C LYS A 111 2.52 14.06 0.24
N GLY A 112 3.36 13.88 1.25
CA GLY A 112 2.99 13.18 2.48
C GLY A 112 3.21 11.67 2.41
N ASP A 113 2.71 10.99 3.44
CA ASP A 113 2.79 9.54 3.57
C ASP A 113 1.91 8.83 2.54
N THR A 114 2.37 7.68 2.07
CA THR A 114 1.52 6.75 1.30
C THR A 114 0.85 5.79 2.27
N VAL A 115 -0.48 5.75 2.25
CA VAL A 115 -1.29 4.99 3.22
C VAL A 115 -2.25 4.07 2.50
N ILE A 116 -2.08 2.77 2.71
CA ILE A 116 -2.96 1.71 2.23
C ILE A 116 -3.77 1.21 3.43
N GLY A 117 -5.09 1.20 3.32
CA GLY A 117 -5.99 0.66 4.32
C GLY A 117 -5.86 -0.85 4.49
N ASN A 118 -6.90 -1.44 5.07
CA ASN A 118 -7.05 -2.87 5.32
C ASN A 118 -7.89 -3.52 4.21
N ASP A 119 -7.77 -4.84 4.02
CA ASP A 119 -8.53 -5.59 2.99
C ASP A 119 -8.35 -5.02 1.56
N VAL A 120 -7.22 -4.37 1.28
CA VAL A 120 -6.97 -3.80 -0.05
C VAL A 120 -6.37 -4.86 -0.96
N TRP A 121 -6.91 -4.97 -2.17
CA TRP A 121 -6.34 -5.80 -3.23
C TRP A 121 -5.67 -4.94 -4.30
N ILE A 122 -4.36 -5.12 -4.48
CA ILE A 122 -3.56 -4.39 -5.46
C ILE A 122 -3.09 -5.37 -6.55
N GLY A 123 -3.56 -5.14 -7.77
CA GLY A 123 -3.24 -5.96 -8.92
C GLY A 123 -1.79 -5.83 -9.40
N MET A 124 -1.33 -6.86 -10.10
CA MET A 124 0.04 -7.02 -10.61
C MET A 124 0.55 -5.78 -11.35
N ASP A 125 1.83 -5.45 -11.19
CA ASP A 125 2.52 -4.33 -11.86
C ASP A 125 1.84 -2.96 -11.69
N THR A 126 1.12 -2.74 -10.57
CA THR A 126 0.55 -1.43 -10.25
C THR A 126 1.62 -0.50 -9.68
N THR A 127 1.63 0.77 -10.12
CA THR A 127 2.46 1.82 -9.53
C THR A 127 1.62 2.74 -8.66
N ILE A 128 2.03 2.94 -7.40
CA ILE A 128 1.41 3.87 -6.47
C ILE A 128 2.32 5.09 -6.34
N MET A 129 1.80 6.28 -6.67
CA MET A 129 2.55 7.53 -6.61
C MET A 129 2.70 8.05 -5.16
N PRO A 130 3.57 9.05 -4.91
CA PRO A 130 3.80 9.57 -3.56
C PRO A 130 2.54 10.19 -2.94
N GLY A 131 2.33 9.95 -1.64
CA GLY A 131 1.31 10.63 -0.84
C GLY A 131 -0.12 10.14 -1.05
N ILE A 132 -0.29 8.99 -1.72
CA ILE A 132 -1.60 8.44 -2.05
C ILE A 132 -2.21 7.72 -0.84
N LYS A 133 -3.50 7.95 -0.62
CA LYS A 133 -4.33 7.22 0.33
C LYS A 133 -5.28 6.27 -0.39
N ILE A 134 -5.20 4.98 -0.08
CA ILE A 134 -6.10 3.95 -0.60
C ILE A 134 -6.96 3.43 0.56
N GLY A 135 -8.27 3.67 0.50
CA GLY A 135 -9.21 3.30 1.55
C GLY A 135 -9.41 1.78 1.70
N ASP A 136 -9.96 1.37 2.84
CA ASP A 136 -10.20 -0.03 3.17
C ASP A 136 -11.07 -0.74 2.12
N GLY A 137 -10.78 -2.00 1.83
CA GLY A 137 -11.55 -2.80 0.88
C GLY A 137 -11.44 -2.35 -0.58
N ALA A 138 -10.58 -1.39 -0.92
CA ALA A 138 -10.41 -0.95 -2.31
C ALA A 138 -9.77 -2.04 -3.19
N ILE A 139 -10.07 -2.01 -4.49
CA ILE A 139 -9.48 -2.91 -5.48
C ILE A 139 -8.81 -2.07 -6.57
N ILE A 140 -7.51 -2.31 -6.78
CA ILE A 140 -6.72 -1.65 -7.81
C ILE A 140 -6.46 -2.67 -8.92
N ALA A 141 -6.98 -2.41 -10.12
CA ALA A 141 -6.76 -3.29 -11.27
C ALA A 141 -5.26 -3.39 -11.60
N ALA A 142 -4.83 -4.53 -12.14
CA ALA A 142 -3.45 -4.72 -12.57
C ALA A 142 -3.00 -3.65 -13.57
N LYS A 143 -1.70 -3.32 -13.54
CA LYS A 143 -1.03 -2.33 -14.41
C LYS A 143 -1.59 -0.91 -14.29
N SER A 144 -2.16 -0.58 -13.13
CA SER A 144 -2.67 0.76 -12.87
C SER A 144 -1.56 1.71 -12.40
N VAL A 145 -1.73 3.01 -12.65
CA VAL A 145 -0.89 4.06 -12.05
C VAL A 145 -1.78 4.95 -11.19
N VAL A 146 -1.70 4.74 -9.88
CA VAL A 146 -2.54 5.43 -8.90
C VAL A 146 -1.94 6.81 -8.62
N THR A 147 -2.61 7.84 -9.14
CA THR A 147 -2.15 9.25 -9.08
C THR A 147 -3.02 10.12 -8.17
N LYS A 148 -4.08 9.56 -7.59
CA LYS A 148 -5.03 10.22 -6.68
C LYS A 148 -5.52 9.22 -5.64
N ASP A 149 -6.01 9.74 -4.53
CA ASP A 149 -6.62 8.94 -3.46
C ASP A 149 -7.77 8.07 -3.99
N VAL A 150 -7.93 6.90 -3.39
CA VAL A 150 -8.96 5.91 -3.73
C VAL A 150 -9.88 5.75 -2.52
N ALA A 151 -11.17 5.99 -2.74
CA ALA A 151 -12.17 5.83 -1.70
C ALA A 151 -12.30 4.35 -1.25
N PRO A 152 -12.71 4.09 0.01
CA PRO A 152 -12.96 2.73 0.47
C PRO A 152 -13.91 1.96 -0.44
N TYR A 153 -13.72 0.65 -0.53
CA TYR A 153 -14.55 -0.28 -1.29
C TYR A 153 -14.79 0.14 -2.76
N THR A 154 -13.85 0.90 -3.34
CA THR A 154 -13.91 1.34 -4.73
C THR A 154 -12.97 0.53 -5.59
N ILE A 155 -13.42 0.18 -6.79
CA ILE A 155 -12.60 -0.43 -7.82
C ILE A 155 -12.08 0.67 -8.74
N VAL A 156 -10.76 0.75 -8.90
CA VAL A 156 -10.12 1.70 -9.82
C VAL A 156 -9.19 0.97 -10.79
N GLY A 157 -8.89 1.58 -11.93
CA GLY A 157 -7.90 1.06 -12.85
C GLY A 157 -7.46 2.05 -13.92
N GLY A 158 -6.33 1.77 -14.57
CA GLY A 158 -5.79 2.54 -15.69
C GLY A 158 -4.59 3.41 -15.35
N ASN A 159 -4.12 4.19 -16.33
CA ASN A 159 -3.04 5.17 -16.19
C ASN A 159 -3.43 6.49 -16.88
N PRO A 160 -3.85 7.53 -16.14
CA PRO A 160 -4.04 7.54 -14.68
C PRO A 160 -5.17 6.59 -14.24
N ALA A 161 -5.07 6.03 -13.04
CA ALA A 161 -6.13 5.19 -12.48
C ALA A 161 -7.40 6.03 -12.22
N ASN A 162 -8.54 5.53 -12.69
CA ASN A 162 -9.84 6.16 -12.50
C ASN A 162 -10.82 5.18 -11.85
N LYS A 163 -11.83 5.72 -11.16
CA LYS A 163 -12.94 4.94 -10.61
C LYS A 163 -13.66 4.18 -11.73
N ILE A 164 -13.77 2.87 -11.56
CA ILE A 164 -14.56 1.98 -12.41
C ILE A 164 -15.96 1.84 -11.81
N LYS A 165 -16.04 1.40 -10.54
CA LYS A 165 -17.29 1.28 -9.79
C LYS A 165 -17.04 1.16 -8.29
N GLU A 166 -18.08 1.35 -7.48
CA GLU A 166 -18.11 0.88 -6.09
C GLU A 166 -18.36 -0.63 -6.04
N ARG A 167 -17.82 -1.30 -5.03
CA ARG A 167 -18.06 -2.74 -4.80
C ARG A 167 -19.48 -2.99 -4.30
N PHE A 168 -20.01 -2.09 -3.47
CA PHE A 168 -21.29 -2.22 -2.77
C PHE A 168 -22.04 -0.88 -2.74
N SER A 169 -23.25 -0.88 -2.17
CA SER A 169 -23.98 0.36 -1.88
C SER A 169 -23.34 1.13 -0.72
N ASN A 170 -23.56 2.46 -0.67
CA ASN A 170 -23.04 3.30 0.41
C ASN A 170 -23.39 2.80 1.81
N ALA A 171 -24.62 2.31 2.02
CA ALA A 171 -25.04 1.77 3.31
C ALA A 171 -24.17 0.58 3.76
N ILE A 172 -23.87 -0.35 2.86
CA ILE A 172 -23.01 -1.50 3.15
C ILE A 172 -21.56 -1.05 3.38
N ILE A 173 -21.07 -0.08 2.61
CA ILE A 173 -19.72 0.48 2.78
C ILE A 173 -19.58 1.14 4.15
N GLU A 174 -20.51 2.03 4.51
CA GLU A 174 -20.52 2.72 5.80
C GLU A 174 -20.53 1.73 6.96
N GLU A 175 -21.34 0.67 6.84
CA GLU A 175 -21.44 -0.34 7.86
C GLU A 175 -20.16 -1.18 7.99
N LEU A 176 -19.56 -1.62 6.89
CA LEU A 176 -18.27 -2.32 6.92
C LEU A 176 -17.16 -1.47 7.55
N LEU A 177 -17.16 -0.16 7.28
CA LEU A 177 -16.23 0.80 7.87
C LEU A 177 -16.47 1.06 9.36
N GLN A 178 -17.68 0.78 9.87
CA GLN A 178 -17.97 0.77 11.30
C GLN A 178 -17.59 -0.56 11.96
N ILE A 179 -17.87 -1.68 11.30
CA ILE A 179 -17.57 -3.03 11.80
C ILE A 179 -16.06 -3.23 11.92
N GLN A 180 -15.28 -2.81 10.91
CA GLN A 180 -13.82 -2.93 10.87
C GLN A 180 -13.33 -4.33 11.26
N TRP A 181 -13.87 -5.37 10.61
CA TRP A 181 -13.64 -6.77 10.99
C TRP A 181 -12.15 -7.14 11.08
N TRP A 182 -11.28 -6.47 10.33
CA TRP A 182 -9.81 -6.63 10.39
C TRP A 182 -9.18 -6.26 11.74
N HIS A 183 -9.92 -5.59 12.62
CA HIS A 183 -9.52 -5.29 14.00
C HIS A 183 -10.06 -6.28 15.03
N PHE A 184 -10.89 -7.25 14.63
CA PHE A 184 -11.30 -8.33 15.54
C PHE A 184 -10.11 -9.22 15.90
N ASP A 185 -10.22 -9.91 17.05
CA ASP A 185 -9.29 -10.99 17.40
C ASP A 185 -9.41 -12.13 16.38
N ILE A 186 -8.31 -12.87 16.18
CA ILE A 186 -8.20 -13.84 15.08
C ILE A 186 -9.19 -15.01 15.22
N GLU A 187 -9.57 -15.38 16.45
CA GLU A 187 -10.61 -16.36 16.73
C GLU A 187 -11.96 -15.90 16.17
N LYS A 188 -12.36 -14.66 16.49
CA LYS A 188 -13.61 -14.07 16.00
C LYS A 188 -13.61 -13.94 14.47
N ILE A 189 -12.48 -13.54 13.87
CA ILE A 189 -12.35 -13.52 12.41
C ILE A 189 -12.59 -14.93 11.85
N THR A 190 -11.93 -15.94 12.43
CA THR A 190 -12.00 -17.34 11.97
C THR A 190 -13.42 -17.90 12.03
N GLU A 191 -14.16 -17.62 13.10
CA GLU A 191 -15.57 -17.99 13.25
C GLU A 191 -16.47 -17.30 12.21
N ASN A 192 -16.09 -16.09 11.75
CA ASN A 192 -16.86 -15.26 10.82
C ASN A 192 -16.35 -15.30 9.36
N ILE A 193 -15.39 -16.17 9.01
CA ILE A 193 -14.83 -16.21 7.65
C ILE A 193 -15.91 -16.40 6.58
N ASP A 194 -16.90 -17.27 6.81
CA ASP A 194 -17.96 -17.52 5.82
C ASP A 194 -18.79 -16.25 5.56
N ALA A 195 -19.10 -15.48 6.60
CA ALA A 195 -19.79 -14.19 6.48
C ALA A 195 -18.95 -13.16 5.71
N ILE A 196 -17.67 -13.02 6.07
CA ILE A 196 -16.73 -12.07 5.45
C ILE A 196 -16.55 -12.39 3.96
N VAL A 197 -16.29 -13.66 3.62
CA VAL A 197 -15.99 -14.09 2.25
C VAL A 197 -17.22 -14.00 1.35
N ARG A 198 -18.42 -14.35 1.86
CA ARG A 198 -19.67 -14.26 1.08
C ARG A 198 -20.24 -12.85 1.02
N GLY A 199 -19.75 -11.93 1.86
CA GLY A 199 -20.32 -10.59 2.00
C GLY A 199 -21.69 -10.59 2.67
N ASP A 200 -21.93 -11.52 3.60
CA ASP A 200 -23.17 -11.60 4.37
C ASP A 200 -23.06 -10.69 5.60
N ILE A 201 -23.51 -9.44 5.45
CA ILE A 201 -23.39 -8.43 6.49
C ILE A 201 -24.29 -8.73 7.70
N GLU A 202 -25.43 -9.40 7.49
CA GLU A 202 -26.35 -9.76 8.57
C GLU A 202 -25.73 -10.82 9.49
N LEU A 203 -25.06 -11.81 8.90
CA LEU A 203 -24.31 -12.79 9.67
C LEU A 203 -23.09 -12.17 10.37
N LEU A 204 -22.45 -11.17 9.76
CA LEU A 204 -21.29 -10.50 10.37
C LEU A 204 -21.67 -9.60 11.58
N ARG A 205 -22.95 -9.23 11.70
CA ARG A 205 -23.48 -8.47 12.87
C ARG A 205 -23.65 -9.33 14.12
N SER A 206 -23.95 -10.62 13.95
CA SER A 206 -24.30 -11.52 15.06
C SER A 206 -23.11 -11.92 15.92
#